data_AF-A0A2A4UI09-F1
#
_entry.id   AF-A0A2A4UI09-F1
#
_cell.length_a   1.000
_cell.length_b   1.000
_cell.length_c   1.000
_cell.angle_alpha   90.00
_cell.angle_beta   90.00
_cell.angle_gamma   90.00
#
_symmetry.space_group_name_H-M   'P 1'
#
loop_
_entity.id
_entity.type
_entity.pdbx_description
1 polymer ?
#
loop_
_entity_poly.entity_id
_entity_poly.type
_entity_poly.pdbx_seq_one_letter_code
_entity_poly.pdbx_strand_id
1 'polypeptide(L)'
;MSLSVNETISEVAKLLNALDEVEVLRAQGDVDVIMIKLTIASFDSLLLLNYIAETVNANLISWAQYRPGSVEALADPARALHYRIMSKSESEGTGDAVRVIEYFGGALVKEAHAAGKLTISDANRLLKEWNVMCIEF
;
A
#
# COMPACT_ATOMS: atom_id res chain seq x y z
N MET A 1 -1.92 -14.34 16.77
CA MET A 1 -0.80 -13.46 17.18
C MET A 1 -0.70 -12.44 16.06
N SER A 2 -0.78 -11.14 16.35
CA SER A 2 -0.72 -10.09 15.33
C SER A 2 0.71 -9.97 14.79
N LEU A 3 0.85 -9.61 13.52
CA LEU A 3 2.16 -9.36 12.91
C LEU A 3 2.84 -8.15 13.58
N SER A 4 4.17 -8.17 13.62
CA SER A 4 4.94 -6.98 13.99
C SER A 4 4.80 -5.90 12.91
N VAL A 5 5.12 -4.65 13.27
CA VAL A 5 5.09 -3.51 12.32
C VAL A 5 5.92 -3.80 11.06
N ASN A 6 7.12 -4.34 11.23
CA ASN A 6 8.01 -4.66 10.11
C ASN A 6 7.46 -5.78 9.21
N GLU A 7 6.82 -6.79 9.81
CA GLU A 7 6.17 -7.86 9.05
C GLU A 7 4.95 -7.33 8.28
N THR A 8 4.10 -6.53 8.92
CA THR A 8 2.95 -5.87 8.27
C THR A 8 3.40 -5.03 7.07
N ILE A 9 4.41 -4.19 7.26
CA ILE A 9 4.95 -3.36 6.17
C ILE A 9 5.51 -4.22 5.03
N SER A 10 6.22 -5.31 5.36
CA SER A 10 6.78 -6.23 4.38
C SER A 10 5.69 -6.93 3.55
N GLU A 11 4.64 -7.43 4.21
CA GLU A 11 3.52 -8.10 3.52
C GLU A 11 2.73 -7.11 2.65
N VAL A 12 2.46 -5.89 3.13
CA VAL A 12 1.83 -4.85 2.29
C VAL A 12 2.70 -4.49 1.09
N ALA A 13 4.02 -4.36 1.27
CA ALA A 13 4.93 -4.10 0.15
C ALA A 13 4.94 -5.22 -0.90
N LYS A 14 4.84 -6.50 -0.47
CA LYS A 14 4.70 -7.63 -1.39
C LYS A 14 3.39 -7.57 -2.17
N LEU A 15 2.28 -7.26 -1.51
CA LEU A 15 0.97 -7.12 -2.17
C LEU A 15 0.98 -5.97 -3.19
N LEU A 16 1.61 -4.84 -2.84
CA LEU A 16 1.78 -3.71 -3.76
C LEU A 16 2.59 -4.10 -5.00
N ASN A 17 3.74 -4.76 -4.83
CA ASN A 17 4.56 -5.23 -5.95
C ASN A 17 3.87 -6.32 -6.80
N ALA A 18 2.79 -6.93 -6.31
CA ALA A 18 2.01 -7.90 -7.08
C ALA A 18 0.95 -7.23 -7.98
N LEU A 19 0.66 -5.94 -7.76
CA LEU A 19 -0.19 -5.14 -8.63
C LEU A 19 0.53 -4.80 -9.94
N ASP A 20 -0.26 -4.51 -10.97
CA ASP A 20 0.28 -4.22 -12.29
C ASP A 20 1.04 -2.90 -12.30
N GLU A 21 2.28 -2.94 -12.80
CA GLU A 21 3.19 -1.81 -12.92
C GLU A 21 3.33 -0.93 -11.65
N VAL A 22 3.29 -1.57 -10.48
CA VAL A 22 3.59 -0.95 -9.18
C VAL A 22 4.95 -1.45 -8.70
N GLU A 23 5.84 -0.54 -8.32
CA GLU A 23 7.15 -0.87 -7.76
C GLU A 23 7.37 -0.14 -6.44
N VAL A 24 7.57 -0.90 -5.37
CA VAL A 24 7.90 -0.35 -4.05
C VAL A 24 9.39 0.02 -4.01
N LEU A 25 9.66 1.32 -3.89
CA LEU A 25 11.01 1.87 -3.81
C LEU A 25 11.58 1.79 -2.38
N ARG A 26 10.73 2.01 -1.38
CA ARG A 26 11.13 2.00 0.04
C ARG A 26 9.92 1.76 0.92
N ALA A 27 10.06 0.89 1.90
CA ALA A 27 9.05 0.69 2.94
C ALA A 27 9.72 0.80 4.31
N GLN A 28 9.18 1.63 5.18
CA GLN A 28 9.69 1.81 6.53
C GLN A 28 8.57 2.26 7.47
N GLY A 29 8.71 1.94 8.75
CA GLY A 29 7.79 2.46 9.74
C GLY A 29 8.13 2.02 11.15
N ASP A 30 7.56 2.75 12.09
CA ASP A 30 7.48 2.42 13.50
C ASP A 30 6.01 2.44 13.93
N VAL A 31 5.75 2.41 15.23
CA VAL A 31 4.39 2.38 15.78
C VAL A 31 3.63 3.70 15.54
N ASP A 32 4.34 4.79 15.26
CA ASP A 32 3.78 6.15 15.16
C ASP A 32 3.68 6.65 13.73
N VAL A 33 4.57 6.21 12.84
CA VAL A 33 4.59 6.60 11.44
C VAL A 33 4.95 5.42 10.56
N ILE A 34 4.11 5.13 9.58
CA ILE A 34 4.40 4.16 8.53
C ILE A 34 4.40 4.86 7.17
N MET A 35 5.35 4.48 6.34
CA MET A 35 5.58 5.09 5.05
C MET A 35 6.07 4.08 4.01
N ILE A 36 5.35 3.99 2.90
CA ILE A 36 5.70 3.17 1.74
C ILE A 36 5.79 4.08 0.53
N LYS A 37 6.97 4.20 -0.07
CA LYS A 37 7.22 4.90 -1.34
C LYS A 37 7.18 3.92 -2.48
N LEU A 38 6.56 4.33 -3.58
CA LEU A 38 6.40 3.51 -4.77
C LEU A 38 6.31 4.36 -6.04
N THR A 39 6.50 3.72 -7.18
CA THR A 39 6.06 4.21 -8.50
C THR A 39 4.84 3.42 -8.95
N ILE A 40 3.99 4.07 -9.74
CA ILE A 40 2.79 3.45 -10.33
C ILE A 40 2.74 3.93 -11.78
N ALA A 41 2.88 3.01 -12.74
CA ALA A 41 2.72 3.35 -14.16
C ALA A 41 1.32 2.96 -14.70
N SER A 42 0.65 1.99 -14.07
CA SER A 42 -0.70 1.57 -14.44
C SER A 42 -1.77 2.49 -13.84
N PHE A 43 -2.64 3.03 -14.69
CA PHE A 43 -3.76 3.88 -14.26
C PHE A 43 -4.78 3.12 -13.41
N ASP A 44 -5.04 1.84 -13.72
CA ASP A 44 -5.97 1.00 -12.96
C ASP A 44 -5.45 0.74 -11.54
N SER A 45 -4.15 0.43 -11.42
CA SER A 45 -3.50 0.30 -10.11
C SER A 45 -3.53 1.61 -9.32
N LEU A 46 -3.36 2.76 -9.98
CA LEU A 46 -3.45 4.07 -9.32
C LEU A 46 -4.86 4.34 -8.80
N LEU A 47 -5.90 4.10 -9.61
CA LEU A 47 -7.30 4.27 -9.19
C LEU A 47 -7.64 3.37 -8.00
N LEU A 48 -7.21 2.10 -8.06
CA LEU A 48 -7.42 1.15 -6.98
C LEU A 48 -6.77 1.62 -5.68
N LEU A 49 -5.50 2.02 -5.75
CA LEU A 49 -4.76 2.47 -4.57
C LEU A 49 -5.34 3.76 -4.00
N ASN A 50 -5.84 4.67 -4.84
CA ASN A 50 -6.53 5.87 -4.36
C ASN A 50 -7.84 5.53 -3.64
N TYR A 51 -8.65 4.64 -4.22
CA TYR A 51 -9.90 4.18 -3.60
C TYR A 51 -9.66 3.52 -2.23
N ILE A 52 -8.67 2.64 -2.13
CA ILE A 52 -8.33 1.96 -0.87
C ILE A 52 -7.80 2.97 0.15
N ALA A 53 -6.90 3.87 -0.26
CA ALA A 53 -6.33 4.89 0.61
C ALA A 53 -7.42 5.79 1.21
N GLU A 54 -8.37 6.25 0.39
CA GLU A 54 -9.52 7.04 0.86
C GLU A 54 -10.40 6.24 1.83
N THR A 55 -10.68 4.97 1.53
CA THR A 55 -11.55 4.11 2.35
C THR A 55 -10.98 3.88 3.75
N VAL A 56 -9.66 3.73 3.87
CA VAL A 56 -8.98 3.46 5.14
C VAL A 56 -8.34 4.70 5.77
N ASN A 57 -8.60 5.88 5.20
CA ASN A 57 -8.03 7.16 5.63
C ASN A 57 -6.47 7.16 5.66
N ALA A 58 -5.85 6.46 4.72
CA ALA A 58 -4.40 6.53 4.49
C ALA A 58 -4.08 7.68 3.53
N ASN A 59 -2.97 8.38 3.75
CA ASN A 59 -2.57 9.47 2.86
C ASN A 59 -1.78 8.90 1.67
N LEU A 60 -2.38 8.95 0.47
CA LEU A 60 -1.67 8.73 -0.79
C LEU A 60 -1.21 10.08 -1.37
N ILE A 61 0.10 10.34 -1.32
CA ILE A 61 0.69 11.62 -1.74
C ILE A 61 1.55 11.38 -2.96
N SER A 62 1.41 12.22 -3.98
CA SER A 62 2.26 12.21 -5.18
C SER A 62 3.18 13.43 -5.24
N TRP A 63 4.34 13.27 -5.88
CA TRP A 63 5.23 14.38 -6.23
C TRP A 63 6.04 14.05 -7.47
N ALA A 64 6.52 15.08 -8.16
CA ALA A 64 7.31 14.91 -9.37
C ALA A 64 8.70 14.32 -9.03
N GLN A 65 9.08 13.25 -9.75
CA GLN A 65 10.43 12.69 -9.71
C GLN A 65 11.42 13.58 -10.47
N TYR A 66 10.97 14.15 -11.58
CA TYR A 66 11.75 15.03 -12.43
C TYR A 66 11.23 16.45 -12.38
N ARG A 67 12.02 17.40 -12.90
CA ARG A 67 11.54 18.76 -13.09
C ARG A 67 10.38 18.75 -14.12
N PRO A 68 9.25 19.43 -13.85
CA PRO A 68 8.17 19.55 -14.82
C PRO A 68 8.68 20.09 -16.17
N GLY A 69 8.35 19.41 -17.26
CA GLY A 69 8.77 19.76 -18.63
C GLY A 69 10.20 19.38 -19.01
N SER A 70 10.92 18.63 -18.16
CA SER A 70 12.20 18.01 -18.54
C SER A 70 12.02 16.93 -19.60
N VAL A 71 13.08 16.62 -20.35
CA VAL A 71 13.06 15.59 -21.39
C VAL A 71 12.72 14.23 -20.79
N GLU A 72 13.24 13.94 -19.59
CA GLU A 72 12.98 12.74 -18.82
C GLU A 72 11.49 12.59 -18.47
N ALA A 73 10.85 13.67 -17.99
CA ALA A 73 9.43 13.66 -17.67
C ALA A 73 8.53 13.47 -18.90
N LEU A 74 8.97 13.98 -20.07
CA LEU A 74 8.22 13.85 -21.32
C LEU A 74 8.43 12.47 -21.97
N ALA A 75 9.60 11.86 -21.78
CA ALA A 75 9.94 10.56 -22.33
C ALA A 75 9.24 9.41 -21.58
N ASP A 76 9.03 9.56 -20.26
CA ASP A 76 8.31 8.59 -19.43
C ASP A 76 7.35 9.30 -18.46
N PRO A 77 6.17 9.74 -18.96
CA PRO A 77 5.20 10.44 -18.12
C PRO A 77 4.60 9.54 -17.05
N ALA A 78 4.54 8.23 -17.27
CA ALA A 78 4.00 7.27 -16.33
C ALA A 78 4.90 7.12 -15.09
N ARG A 79 6.22 7.21 -15.27
CA ARG A 79 7.20 7.22 -14.16
C ARG A 79 7.66 8.62 -13.77
N ALA A 80 7.04 9.68 -14.29
CA ALA A 80 7.41 11.04 -13.91
C ALA A 80 7.02 11.40 -12.46
N LEU A 81 6.17 10.59 -11.83
CA LEU A 81 5.67 10.77 -10.48
C LEU A 81 6.16 9.67 -9.54
N HIS A 82 6.51 10.06 -8.33
CA HIS A 82 6.61 9.17 -7.19
C HIS A 82 5.35 9.29 -6.33
N TYR A 83 5.01 8.19 -5.67
CA TYR A 83 3.89 8.08 -4.76
C TYR A 83 4.37 7.63 -3.39
N ARG A 84 3.61 8.00 -2.37
CA ARG A 84 3.84 7.56 -0.99
C ARG A 84 2.52 7.35 -0.28
N ILE A 85 2.34 6.15 0.23
CA ILE A 85 1.31 5.82 1.22
C ILE A 85 1.89 6.14 2.59
N MET A 86 1.17 6.94 3.38
CA MET A 86 1.61 7.34 4.72
C MET A 86 0.44 7.27 5.71
N SER A 87 0.73 6.70 6.87
CA SER A 87 -0.13 6.77 8.04
C SER A 87 0.67 7.30 9.22
N LYS A 88 0.03 8.13 10.05
CA LYS A 88 0.63 8.70 11.25
C LYS A 88 -0.37 8.62 12.40
N SER A 89 0.09 8.15 13.54
CA SER A 89 -0.69 8.11 14.77
C SER A 89 -0.96 9.53 15.26
N GLU A 90 -2.18 9.81 15.69
CA GLU A 90 -2.56 11.13 16.23
C GLU A 90 -1.95 11.38 17.61
N SER A 91 -1.61 10.30 18.33
CA SER A 91 -0.91 10.33 19.62
C SER A 91 0.22 9.30 19.64
N GLU A 92 1.37 9.65 20.22
CA GLU A 92 2.54 8.76 20.31
C GLU A 92 2.19 7.47 21.07
N GLY A 93 2.60 6.33 20.52
CA GLY A 93 2.44 4.99 21.10
C GLY A 93 1.05 4.37 20.93
N THR A 94 0.12 5.00 20.21
CA THR A 94 -1.25 4.48 20.05
C THR A 94 -1.39 3.34 19.06
N GLY A 95 -0.42 3.15 18.15
CA GLY A 95 -0.47 2.09 17.13
C GLY A 95 -1.53 2.31 16.05
N ASP A 96 -2.20 3.46 16.02
CA ASP A 96 -3.21 3.80 15.02
C ASP A 96 -2.62 3.81 13.60
N ALA A 97 -1.36 4.23 13.46
CA ALA A 97 -0.64 4.16 12.19
C ALA A 97 -0.57 2.72 11.63
N VAL A 98 -0.28 1.75 12.51
CA VAL A 98 -0.21 0.33 12.17
C VAL A 98 -1.57 -0.17 11.72
N ARG A 99 -2.62 0.14 12.49
CA ARG A 99 -3.99 -0.30 12.17
C ARG A 99 -4.47 0.20 10.81
N VAL A 100 -4.19 1.45 10.46
CA VAL A 100 -4.52 1.99 9.13
C VAL A 100 -3.85 1.19 8.02
N ILE A 101 -2.57 0.82 8.20
CA ILE A 101 -1.84 0.01 7.22
C ILE A 101 -2.31 -1.43 7.19
N GLU A 102 -2.72 -2.02 8.32
CA GLU A 102 -3.37 -3.33 8.37
C GLU A 102 -4.69 -3.34 7.60
N TYR A 103 -5.53 -2.29 7.76
CA TYR A 103 -6.76 -2.16 6.98
C TYR A 103 -6.47 -1.93 5.50
N PHE A 104 -5.48 -1.11 5.17
CA PHE A 104 -5.02 -0.90 3.79
C PHE A 104 -4.57 -2.22 3.16
N GLY A 105 -3.75 -3.01 3.87
CA GLY A 105 -3.32 -4.33 3.46
C GLY A 105 -4.49 -5.31 3.31
N GLY A 106 -5.44 -5.30 4.24
CA GLY A 106 -6.63 -6.15 4.18
C GLY A 106 -7.52 -5.84 2.97
N ALA A 107 -7.65 -4.57 2.59
CA ALA A 107 -8.32 -4.18 1.35
C ALA A 107 -7.55 -4.68 0.11
N LEU A 108 -6.21 -4.51 0.08
CA LEU A 108 -5.37 -5.04 -1.00
C LEU A 108 -5.46 -6.56 -1.14
N VAL A 109 -5.58 -7.30 -0.04
CA VAL A 109 -5.72 -8.77 -0.07
C VAL A 109 -6.95 -9.19 -0.86
N LYS A 110 -8.09 -8.50 -0.69
CA LYS A 110 -9.33 -8.82 -1.42
C LYS A 110 -9.14 -8.66 -2.93
N GLU A 111 -8.48 -7.58 -3.32
CA GLU A 111 -8.23 -7.25 -4.73
C GLU A 111 -7.19 -8.17 -5.35
N ALA A 112 -6.09 -8.44 -4.64
CA ALA A 112 -5.06 -9.40 -5.07
C ALA A 112 -5.65 -10.80 -5.22
N HIS A 113 -6.56 -11.19 -4.33
CA HIS A 113 -7.25 -12.48 -4.44
C HIS A 113 -8.23 -12.50 -5.63
N ALA A 114 -9.07 -11.47 -5.80
CA ALA A 114 -10.00 -11.35 -6.92
C ALA A 114 -9.27 -11.38 -8.29
N ALA A 115 -8.06 -10.81 -8.33
CA ALA A 115 -7.17 -10.84 -9.50
C ALA A 115 -6.37 -12.16 -9.67
N GLY A 116 -6.57 -13.15 -8.79
CA GLY A 116 -5.88 -14.45 -8.84
C GLY A 116 -4.38 -14.39 -8.50
N LYS A 117 -3.91 -13.30 -7.89
CA LYS A 117 -2.52 -13.12 -7.47
C LYS A 117 -2.22 -13.73 -6.10
N LEU A 118 -3.26 -14.03 -5.32
CA LEU A 118 -3.15 -14.59 -3.98
C LEU A 118 -4.07 -15.80 -3.83
N THR A 119 -3.57 -16.89 -3.23
CA THR A 119 -4.40 -18.05 -2.91
C THR A 119 -5.41 -17.69 -1.82
N ILE A 120 -6.56 -18.37 -1.79
CA ILE A 120 -7.55 -18.16 -0.72
C ILE A 120 -6.97 -18.46 0.67
N SER A 121 -6.06 -19.43 0.77
CA SER A 121 -5.38 -19.79 2.01
C SER A 121 -4.50 -18.65 2.51
N ASP A 122 -3.70 -18.05 1.62
CA ASP A 122 -2.82 -16.93 1.98
C ASP A 122 -3.61 -15.66 2.30
N ALA A 123 -4.67 -15.39 1.53
CA ALA A 123 -5.58 -14.28 1.78
C ALA A 123 -6.21 -14.36 3.18
N ASN A 124 -6.79 -15.51 3.52
CA ASN A 124 -7.41 -15.72 4.82
C ASN A 124 -6.40 -15.73 5.98
N ARG A 125 -5.17 -16.21 5.75
CA ARG A 125 -4.09 -16.10 6.73
C ARG A 125 -3.79 -14.64 7.07
N LEU A 126 -3.53 -13.82 6.05
CA LEU A 126 -3.19 -12.40 6.23
C LEU A 126 -4.33 -11.62 6.91
N LEU A 127 -5.58 -11.82 6.47
CA LEU A 127 -6.74 -11.15 7.06
C LEU A 127 -6.93 -11.53 8.53
N LYS A 128 -6.73 -12.80 8.88
CA LYS A 128 -6.80 -13.27 10.26
C LYS A 128 -5.67 -12.70 11.13
N GLU A 129 -4.45 -12.63 10.60
CA GLU A 129 -3.28 -12.08 11.30
C GLU A 129 -3.43 -10.57 11.58
N TRP A 130 -4.04 -9.83 10.66
CA TRP A 130 -4.35 -8.40 10.81
C TRP A 130 -5.68 -8.12 11.50
N ASN A 131 -6.41 -9.16 11.93
CA ASN A 131 -7.74 -9.04 12.54
C ASN A 131 -8.72 -8.20 11.68
N VAL A 132 -8.64 -8.36 10.36
CA VAL A 132 -9.55 -7.77 9.36
C VAL A 132 -10.57 -8.85 8.96
N MET A 133 -11.76 -8.45 8.48
CA MET A 133 -12.78 -9.40 8.01
C MET A 133 -12.20 -10.41 7.01
N CYS A 134 -12.39 -11.70 7.29
CA CYS A 134 -12.05 -12.80 6.39
C CYS A 134 -12.82 -12.71 5.07
N ILE A 135 -12.32 -13.35 4.02
CA ILE A 135 -13.09 -13.51 2.79
C ILE A 135 -13.94 -14.77 2.93
N GLU A 136 -15.25 -14.58 3.11
CA GLU A 136 -16.24 -15.65 3.02
C GLU A 136 -16.65 -15.77 1.54
N PHE A 137 -16.39 -16.91 0.91
CA PHE A 137 -16.93 -17.30 -0.40
C PHE A 137 -17.76 -18.57 -0.24
#